data_AF-A0A1H3SKM0-F1
#
_entry.id   AF-A0A1H3SKM0-F1
#
_cell.length_a   1.000
_cell.length_b   1.000
_cell.length_c   1.000
_cell.angle_alpha   90.00
_cell.angle_beta   90.00
_cell.angle_gamma   90.00
#
_symmetry.space_group_name_H-M   'P 1'
#
loop_
_entity.id
_entity.type
_entity.pdbx_description
1 polymer ?
#
loop_
_entity_poly.entity_id
_entity_poly.type
_entity_poly.pdbx_seq_one_letter_code
_entity_poly.pdbx_strand_id
1 'polypeptide(L)'
;MVFVDFKKILHIEGMEYIMKKFLVIMLSLVLLSGCSLFSDAVNVREIGKEVEKTISKYNENEQKYIKMSSLSTEIGSIMLSMQKTGLNQDSIKQMKDKHVEMNKLLTEYKAEIQKINEELPVNQKKVDKIKKEKLKKLGDTFLANFKALLDSRLKIIEITEKSLANEEEVLKSVESKKEFSRKLEDDMTKLEGEFLTLSNESLQKTSAYNKSWQEFVNEVKK
;
A
#
# COMPACT_ATOMS: atom_id res chain seq x y z
N MET A 1 -2.12 12.71 86.48
CA MET A 1 -3.48 12.70 85.90
C MET A 1 -3.86 14.15 85.62
N VAL A 2 -4.53 14.39 84.49
CA VAL A 2 -4.85 15.67 83.84
C VAL A 2 -3.77 16.21 82.88
N PHE A 3 -4.25 16.37 81.65
CA PHE A 3 -3.61 16.74 80.40
C PHE A 3 -3.50 18.28 80.22
N VAL A 4 -2.40 18.68 79.58
CA VAL A 4 -2.23 19.67 78.48
C VAL A 4 -3.42 20.61 78.17
N ASP A 5 -3.17 21.93 78.08
CA ASP A 5 -3.34 22.59 76.78
C ASP A 5 -2.36 23.75 76.52
N PHE A 6 -1.69 23.65 75.37
CA PHE A 6 -0.56 24.45 74.94
C PHE A 6 -1.04 25.42 73.85
N LYS A 7 -0.94 26.72 74.16
CA LYS A 7 -0.50 27.79 73.26
C LYS A 7 -0.69 27.61 71.74
N LYS A 8 -1.36 28.63 71.15
CA LYS A 8 -1.31 29.11 69.76
C LYS A 8 -2.22 28.41 68.74
N ILE A 9 -3.47 28.89 68.65
CA ILE A 9 -4.30 28.74 67.45
C ILE A 9 -4.84 30.13 67.11
N LEU A 10 -4.06 30.93 66.38
CA LEU A 10 -4.53 32.17 65.74
C LEU A 10 -3.61 32.60 64.58
N HIS A 11 -3.09 31.62 63.84
CA HIS A 11 -2.30 31.85 62.61
C HIS A 11 -2.35 30.63 61.66
N ILE A 12 -3.51 29.99 61.53
CA ILE A 12 -3.68 28.80 60.65
C ILE A 12 -4.80 28.99 59.60
N GLU A 13 -5.69 29.97 59.74
CA GLU A 13 -6.80 30.14 58.77
C GLU A 13 -6.39 30.83 57.45
N GLY A 14 -5.27 31.56 57.43
CA GLY A 14 -4.76 32.19 56.21
C GLY A 14 -4.01 31.25 55.25
N MET A 15 -3.39 30.19 55.77
CA MET A 15 -2.60 29.24 54.96
C MET A 15 -3.46 28.15 54.31
N GLU A 16 -4.54 27.70 54.95
CA GLU A 16 -5.45 26.72 54.34
C GLU A 16 -6.13 27.23 53.07
N TYR A 17 -6.50 28.51 53.04
CA TYR A 17 -7.18 29.12 51.90
C TYR A 17 -6.23 29.31 50.70
N ILE A 18 -4.96 29.65 50.96
CA ILE A 18 -3.92 29.79 49.94
C ILE A 18 -3.49 28.41 49.41
N MET A 19 -3.34 27.41 50.29
CA MET A 19 -2.92 26.06 49.94
C MET A 19 -4.02 25.28 49.19
N LYS A 20 -5.31 25.47 49.53
CA LYS A 20 -6.45 24.93 48.76
C LYS A 20 -6.54 25.52 47.34
N LYS A 21 -6.29 26.83 47.17
CA LYS A 21 -6.26 27.47 45.85
C LYS A 21 -5.08 26.99 45.00
N PHE A 22 -3.90 26.80 45.61
CA PHE A 22 -2.73 26.24 44.92
C PHE A 22 -2.94 24.79 44.49
N LEU A 23 -3.59 23.97 45.32
CA LEU A 23 -3.90 22.58 45.00
C LEU A 23 -4.90 22.47 43.85
N VAL A 24 -5.94 23.33 43.83
CA VAL A 24 -6.93 23.37 42.75
C VAL A 24 -6.28 23.81 41.43
N ILE A 25 -5.38 24.80 41.45
CA ILE A 25 -4.64 25.27 40.27
C ILE A 25 -3.69 24.18 39.74
N MET A 26 -2.96 23.48 40.62
CA MET A 26 -2.11 22.34 40.26
C MET A 26 -2.90 21.14 39.71
N LEU A 27 -4.05 20.80 40.30
CA LEU A 27 -4.96 19.76 39.79
C LEU A 27 -5.54 20.13 38.42
N SER A 28 -5.91 21.39 38.18
CA SER A 28 -6.36 21.84 36.86
C SER A 28 -5.24 21.85 35.81
N LEU A 29 -3.97 22.09 36.20
CA LEU A 29 -2.81 21.97 35.31
C LEU A 29 -2.49 20.52 34.96
N VAL A 30 -2.69 19.57 35.90
CA VAL A 30 -2.54 18.12 35.65
C VAL A 30 -3.70 17.58 34.79
N LEU A 31 -4.92 18.09 34.95
CA LEU A 31 -6.07 17.72 34.11
C LEU A 31 -5.97 18.27 32.68
N LEU A 32 -5.35 19.44 32.47
CA LEU A 32 -5.11 20.00 31.13
C LEU A 32 -3.90 19.36 30.41
N SER A 33 -2.91 18.86 31.14
CA SER A 33 -1.74 18.17 30.56
C SER A 33 -1.96 16.66 30.35
N GLY A 34 -2.97 16.07 30.99
CA GLY A 34 -3.27 14.63 30.92
C GLY A 34 -4.07 14.18 29.70
N CYS A 35 -4.88 15.03 29.06
CA CYS A 35 -5.72 14.58 27.93
C CYS A 35 -4.97 14.50 26.58
N SER A 36 -3.89 15.27 26.38
CA SER A 36 -3.17 15.30 25.10
C SER A 36 -2.46 13.98 24.81
N LEU A 37 -1.76 13.40 25.80
CA LEU A 37 -0.93 12.20 25.61
C LEU A 37 -1.77 10.96 25.30
N PHE A 38 -2.93 10.79 25.94
CA PHE A 38 -3.84 9.67 25.68
C PHE A 38 -4.63 9.86 24.38
N SER A 39 -5.09 11.09 24.08
CA SER A 39 -5.69 11.44 22.79
C SER A 39 -4.73 11.15 21.63
N ASP A 40 -3.47 11.57 21.75
CA ASP A 40 -2.49 11.45 20.68
C ASP A 40 -2.13 9.98 20.40
N ALA A 41 -2.05 9.14 21.44
CA ALA A 41 -1.81 7.70 21.28
C ALA A 41 -3.00 6.95 20.64
N VAL A 42 -4.24 7.31 21.00
CA VAL A 42 -5.46 6.73 20.40
C VAL A 42 -5.57 7.13 18.92
N ASN A 43 -5.35 8.40 18.61
CA ASN A 43 -5.44 8.95 17.26
C ASN A 43 -4.37 8.35 16.32
N VAL A 44 -3.14 8.15 16.82
CA VAL A 44 -2.06 7.46 16.08
C VAL A 44 -2.41 6.02 15.71
N ARG A 45 -3.02 5.26 16.63
CA ARG A 45 -3.42 3.86 16.35
C ARG A 45 -4.55 3.78 15.32
N GLU A 46 -5.50 4.70 15.38
CA GLU A 46 -6.58 4.78 14.38
C GLU A 46 -6.03 5.10 12.98
N ILE A 47 -5.09 6.03 12.89
CA ILE A 47 -4.40 6.35 11.62
C ILE A 47 -3.64 5.12 11.10
N GLY A 48 -2.94 4.39 11.98
CA GLY A 48 -2.26 3.14 11.63
C GLY A 48 -3.19 2.08 11.06
N LYS A 49 -4.37 1.87 11.67
CA LYS A 49 -5.39 0.90 11.19
C LYS A 49 -5.95 1.24 9.81
N GLU A 50 -6.21 2.53 9.56
CA GLU A 50 -6.75 2.99 8.28
C GLU A 50 -5.73 2.81 7.14
N VAL A 51 -4.45 3.09 7.43
CA VAL A 51 -3.35 2.82 6.50
C VAL A 51 -3.19 1.32 6.28
N GLU A 52 -3.23 0.50 7.34
CA GLU A 52 -3.17 -0.95 7.26
C GLU A 52 -4.30 -1.53 6.39
N LYS A 53 -5.51 -1.00 6.51
CA LYS A 53 -6.64 -1.38 5.64
C LYS A 53 -6.36 -1.10 4.17
N THR A 54 -5.74 0.03 3.85
CA THR A 54 -5.35 0.38 2.48
C THR A 54 -4.31 -0.62 1.94
N ILE A 55 -3.36 -1.02 2.78
CA ILE A 55 -2.32 -2.00 2.43
C ILE A 55 -2.90 -3.40 2.26
N SER A 56 -3.82 -3.83 3.13
CA SER A 56 -4.46 -5.14 3.00
C SER A 56 -5.22 -5.24 1.68
N LYS A 57 -5.99 -4.20 1.30
CA LYS A 57 -6.61 -4.13 -0.04
C LYS A 57 -5.58 -4.25 -1.15
N TYR A 58 -4.47 -3.51 -1.06
CA TYR A 58 -3.38 -3.59 -2.06
C TYR A 58 -2.85 -5.03 -2.19
N ASN A 59 -2.51 -5.69 -1.09
CA ASN A 59 -1.98 -7.06 -1.09
C ASN A 59 -2.98 -8.09 -1.62
N GLU A 60 -4.27 -7.95 -1.30
CA GLU A 60 -5.33 -8.78 -1.85
C GLU A 60 -5.46 -8.58 -3.37
N ASN A 61 -5.32 -7.34 -3.83
CA ASN A 61 -5.37 -6.99 -5.25
C ASN A 61 -4.16 -7.49 -6.05
N GLU A 62 -2.97 -7.56 -5.46
CA GLU A 62 -1.78 -8.17 -6.09
C GLU A 62 -2.03 -9.64 -6.51
N GLN A 63 -2.93 -10.36 -5.82
CA GLN A 63 -3.28 -11.74 -6.21
C GLN A 63 -3.90 -11.83 -7.61
N LYS A 64 -4.60 -10.78 -8.06
CA LYS A 64 -5.13 -10.72 -9.43
C LYS A 64 -4.01 -10.68 -10.46
N TYR A 65 -2.97 -9.88 -10.21
CA TYR A 65 -1.80 -9.76 -11.07
C TYR A 65 -0.96 -11.05 -11.08
N ILE A 66 -0.83 -11.70 -9.93
CA ILE A 66 -0.18 -13.03 -9.82
C ILE A 66 -0.94 -14.07 -10.65
N LYS A 67 -2.28 -14.11 -10.54
CA LYS A 67 -3.11 -15.03 -11.33
C LYS A 67 -2.96 -14.76 -12.83
N MET A 68 -2.98 -13.50 -13.26
CA MET A 68 -2.74 -13.12 -14.65
C MET A 68 -1.36 -13.62 -15.15
N SER A 69 -0.32 -13.46 -14.34
CA SER A 69 1.04 -13.92 -14.68
C SER A 69 1.13 -15.45 -14.80
N SER A 70 0.37 -16.17 -13.97
CA SER A 70 0.23 -17.64 -14.07
C SER A 70 -0.40 -18.05 -15.41
N LEU A 71 -1.45 -17.35 -15.86
CA LEU A 71 -2.08 -17.62 -17.15
C LEU A 71 -1.12 -17.41 -18.33
N SER A 72 -0.24 -16.40 -18.27
CA SER A 72 0.83 -16.23 -19.27
C SER A 72 1.77 -17.43 -19.33
N THR A 73 2.17 -17.96 -18.17
CA THR A 73 3.00 -19.18 -18.07
C THR A 73 2.28 -20.41 -18.67
N GLU A 74 0.98 -20.53 -18.45
CA GLU A 74 0.16 -21.59 -19.04
C GLU A 74 0.07 -21.45 -20.57
N ILE A 75 -0.11 -20.23 -21.10
CA ILE A 75 -0.06 -19.98 -22.55
C ILE A 75 1.30 -20.40 -23.11
N GLY A 76 2.41 -20.01 -22.48
CA GLY A 76 3.76 -20.44 -22.88
C GLY A 76 3.92 -21.95 -22.91
N SER A 77 3.34 -22.65 -21.93
CA SER A 77 3.34 -24.12 -21.87
C SER A 77 2.53 -24.75 -23.02
N ILE A 78 1.38 -24.15 -23.38
CA ILE A 78 0.58 -24.58 -24.54
C ILE A 78 1.37 -24.36 -25.84
N MET A 79 2.03 -23.22 -26.00
CA MET A 79 2.85 -22.92 -27.18
C MET A 79 3.99 -23.94 -27.36
N LEU A 80 4.70 -24.28 -26.27
CA LEU A 80 5.76 -25.29 -26.29
C LEU A 80 5.24 -26.69 -26.65
N SER A 81 4.03 -27.03 -26.19
CA SER A 81 3.33 -28.27 -26.56
C SER A 81 3.00 -28.31 -28.06
N MET A 82 2.52 -27.20 -28.61
CA MET A 82 2.18 -27.07 -30.04
C MET A 82 3.41 -27.16 -30.95
N GLN A 83 4.58 -26.71 -30.50
CA GLN A 83 5.82 -26.91 -31.26
C GLN A 83 6.16 -28.39 -31.46
N LYS A 84 5.76 -29.26 -30.53
CA LYS A 84 6.01 -30.71 -30.59
C LYS A 84 4.91 -31.47 -31.32
N THR A 85 3.66 -31.06 -31.13
CA THR A 85 2.47 -31.80 -31.59
C THR A 85 1.83 -31.21 -32.85
N GLY A 86 2.29 -30.04 -33.30
CA GLY A 86 1.72 -29.30 -34.42
C GLY A 86 0.57 -28.38 -34.00
N LEU A 87 0.08 -27.60 -34.96
CA LEU A 87 -0.98 -26.63 -34.72
C LEU A 87 -2.33 -27.33 -34.47
N ASN A 88 -2.94 -27.08 -33.30
CA ASN A 88 -4.22 -27.64 -32.86
C ASN A 88 -5.24 -26.53 -32.54
N GLN A 89 -6.46 -26.64 -33.06
CA GLN A 89 -7.56 -25.69 -32.81
C GLN A 89 -7.97 -25.60 -31.33
N ASP A 90 -7.97 -26.70 -30.58
CA ASP A 90 -8.28 -26.70 -29.15
C ASP A 90 -7.22 -25.93 -28.36
N SER A 91 -5.93 -26.10 -28.71
CA SER A 91 -4.84 -25.35 -28.10
C SER A 91 -4.93 -23.86 -28.40
N ILE A 92 -5.28 -23.48 -29.64
CA ILE A 92 -5.53 -22.08 -30.02
C ILE A 92 -6.69 -21.50 -29.21
N LYS A 93 -7.80 -22.24 -29.08
CA LYS A 93 -8.94 -21.82 -28.28
C LYS A 93 -8.57 -21.62 -26.81
N GLN A 94 -7.82 -22.56 -26.20
CA GLN A 94 -7.36 -22.42 -24.82
C GLN A 94 -6.48 -21.19 -24.60
N MET A 95 -5.58 -20.89 -25.54
CA MET A 95 -4.75 -19.67 -25.45
C MET A 95 -5.61 -18.41 -25.52
N LYS A 96 -6.61 -18.37 -26.42
CA LYS A 96 -7.55 -17.24 -26.53
C LYS A 96 -8.38 -17.06 -25.25
N ASP A 97 -8.96 -18.13 -24.72
CA ASP A 97 -9.77 -18.07 -23.49
C ASP A 97 -8.94 -17.53 -22.31
N LYS A 98 -7.68 -17.98 -22.19
CA LYS A 98 -6.74 -17.47 -21.17
C LYS A 98 -6.37 -16.01 -21.40
N HIS A 99 -6.12 -15.61 -22.63
CA HIS A 99 -5.79 -14.22 -22.99
C HIS A 99 -6.95 -13.26 -22.68
N VAL A 100 -8.21 -13.67 -22.93
CA VAL A 100 -9.41 -12.93 -22.53
C VAL A 100 -9.48 -12.79 -21.01
N GLU A 101 -9.21 -13.87 -20.25
CA GLU A 101 -9.18 -13.80 -18.79
C GLU A 101 -8.05 -12.91 -18.26
N MET A 102 -6.87 -12.91 -18.90
CA MET A 102 -5.77 -12.02 -18.56
C MET A 102 -6.15 -10.54 -18.74
N ASN A 103 -6.78 -10.18 -19.85
CA ASN A 103 -7.28 -8.80 -20.08
C ASN A 103 -8.29 -8.36 -19.01
N LYS A 104 -9.21 -9.26 -18.64
CA LYS A 104 -10.17 -9.01 -17.57
C LYS A 104 -9.47 -8.75 -16.23
N LEU A 105 -8.56 -9.66 -15.83
CA LEU A 105 -7.82 -9.54 -14.57
C LEU A 105 -6.96 -8.27 -14.52
N LEU A 106 -6.31 -7.91 -15.63
CA LEU A 106 -5.50 -6.70 -15.72
C LEU A 106 -6.35 -5.43 -15.58
N THR A 107 -7.52 -5.41 -16.22
CA THR A 107 -8.47 -4.30 -16.11
C THR A 107 -8.97 -4.11 -14.67
N GLU A 108 -9.36 -5.21 -14.01
CA GLU A 108 -9.78 -5.20 -12.61
C GLU A 108 -8.64 -4.74 -11.69
N TYR A 109 -7.43 -5.25 -11.90
CA TYR A 109 -6.26 -4.86 -11.12
C TYR A 109 -5.92 -3.37 -11.31
N LYS A 110 -5.96 -2.86 -12.55
CA LYS A 110 -5.73 -1.44 -12.86
C LYS A 110 -6.70 -0.53 -12.12
N ALA A 111 -8.00 -0.83 -12.19
CA ALA A 111 -9.04 -0.04 -11.53
C ALA A 111 -8.82 0.02 -10.01
N GLU A 112 -8.43 -1.09 -9.40
CA GLU A 112 -8.13 -1.17 -7.97
C GLU A 112 -6.87 -0.38 -7.57
N ILE A 113 -5.79 -0.47 -8.37
CA ILE A 113 -4.57 0.33 -8.13
C ILE A 113 -4.88 1.83 -8.26
N GLN A 114 -5.67 2.24 -9.24
CA GLN A 114 -6.10 3.64 -9.40
C GLN A 114 -6.91 4.12 -8.20
N LYS A 115 -7.87 3.31 -7.73
CA LYS A 115 -8.67 3.61 -6.54
C LYS A 115 -7.81 3.76 -5.28
N ILE A 116 -6.83 2.88 -5.07
CA ILE A 116 -5.90 2.99 -3.93
C ILE A 116 -5.06 4.27 -4.06
N ASN A 117 -4.61 4.62 -5.27
CA ASN A 117 -3.86 5.85 -5.51
C ASN A 117 -4.70 7.11 -5.20
N GLU A 118 -6.01 7.07 -5.45
CA GLU A 118 -6.96 8.14 -5.09
C GLU A 118 -7.22 8.22 -3.57
N GLU A 119 -7.05 7.12 -2.81
CA GLU A 119 -7.15 7.12 -1.35
C GLU A 119 -5.90 7.77 -0.68
N LEU A 120 -4.77 7.89 -1.38
CA LEU A 120 -3.51 8.42 -0.80
C LEU A 120 -3.61 9.84 -0.26
N PRO A 121 -4.20 10.84 -0.93
CA PRO A 121 -4.33 12.19 -0.38
C PRO A 121 -5.14 12.23 0.92
N VAL A 122 -6.12 11.32 1.07
CA VAL A 122 -6.89 11.19 2.32
C VAL A 122 -6.01 10.63 3.43
N ASN A 123 -5.20 9.62 3.13
CA ASN A 123 -4.24 9.06 4.07
C ASN A 123 -3.14 10.07 4.44
N GLN A 124 -2.70 10.91 3.51
CA GLN A 124 -1.74 11.99 3.77
C GLN A 124 -2.32 13.01 4.77
N LYS A 125 -3.56 13.47 4.58
CA LYS A 125 -4.24 14.36 5.53
C LYS A 125 -4.38 13.74 6.93
N LYS A 126 -4.42 12.41 7.04
CA LYS A 126 -4.44 11.72 8.33
C LYS A 126 -3.04 11.73 8.97
N VAL A 127 -2.00 11.41 8.21
CA VAL A 127 -0.61 11.50 8.67
C VAL A 127 -0.24 12.92 9.11
N ASP A 128 -0.72 13.95 8.40
CA ASP A 128 -0.47 15.35 8.73
C ASP A 128 -1.01 15.78 10.11
N LYS A 129 -1.98 15.04 10.67
CA LYS A 129 -2.53 15.28 12.00
C LYS A 129 -1.70 14.64 13.13
N ILE A 130 -0.69 13.84 12.79
CA ILE A 130 0.20 13.22 13.79
C ILE A 130 1.09 14.30 14.40
N LYS A 131 0.90 14.57 15.69
CA LYS A 131 1.72 15.56 16.43
C LYS A 131 3.14 15.09 16.74
N LYS A 132 3.36 13.77 16.85
CA LYS A 132 4.68 13.21 17.14
C LYS A 132 5.54 13.28 15.88
N GLU A 133 6.42 14.28 15.81
CA GLU A 133 7.27 14.60 14.65
C GLU A 133 7.95 13.38 14.02
N LYS A 134 8.57 12.52 14.85
CA LYS A 134 9.21 11.28 14.39
C LYS A 134 8.23 10.38 13.64
N LEU A 135 7.04 10.19 14.20
CA LEU A 135 6.03 9.31 13.63
C LEU A 135 5.39 9.92 12.39
N LYS A 136 5.16 11.23 12.39
CA LYS A 136 4.72 11.98 11.21
C LYS A 136 5.69 11.77 10.05
N LYS A 137 6.99 11.97 10.28
CA LYS A 137 8.04 11.76 9.28
C LYS A 137 8.08 10.32 8.74
N LEU A 138 7.88 9.32 9.60
CA LEU A 138 7.78 7.92 9.18
C LEU A 138 6.53 7.69 8.31
N GLY A 139 5.38 8.24 8.69
CA GLY A 139 4.15 8.18 7.91
C GLY A 139 4.29 8.85 6.54
N ASP A 140 4.89 10.05 6.50
CA ASP A 140 5.16 10.79 5.26
C ASP A 140 6.08 9.99 4.32
N THR A 141 7.14 9.40 4.87
CA THR A 141 8.09 8.55 4.11
C THR A 141 7.39 7.30 3.57
N PHE A 142 6.57 6.65 4.40
CA PHE A 142 5.79 5.48 4.00
C PHE A 142 4.82 5.82 2.86
N LEU A 143 4.02 6.87 2.99
CA LEU A 143 3.05 7.25 1.96
C LEU A 143 3.73 7.67 0.65
N ALA A 144 4.87 8.35 0.72
CA ALA A 144 5.66 8.69 -0.46
C ALA A 144 6.19 7.44 -1.18
N ASN A 145 6.73 6.46 -0.44
CA ASN A 145 7.21 5.20 -1.01
C ASN A 145 6.06 4.34 -1.56
N PHE A 146 4.92 4.32 -0.87
CA PHE A 146 3.74 3.59 -1.34
C PHE A 146 3.20 4.22 -2.63
N LYS A 147 3.15 5.55 -2.72
CA LYS A 147 2.82 6.25 -3.96
C LYS A 147 3.77 5.87 -5.10
N ALA A 148 5.08 5.92 -4.85
CA ALA A 148 6.07 5.57 -5.87
C ALA A 148 5.90 4.12 -6.37
N LEU A 149 5.54 3.19 -5.49
CA LEU A 149 5.21 1.81 -5.83
C LEU A 149 3.95 1.74 -6.72
N LEU A 150 2.84 2.37 -6.33
CA LEU A 150 1.61 2.41 -7.14
C LEU A 150 1.85 3.01 -8.53
N ASP A 151 2.59 4.13 -8.60
CA ASP A 151 2.93 4.77 -9.87
C ASP A 151 3.75 3.81 -10.76
N SER A 152 4.61 2.97 -10.16
CA SER A 152 5.35 1.95 -10.91
C SER A 152 4.48 0.78 -11.37
N ARG A 153 3.48 0.39 -10.57
CA ARG A 153 2.51 -0.64 -10.95
C ARG A 153 1.65 -0.18 -12.12
N LEU A 154 1.23 1.09 -12.14
CA LEU A 154 0.52 1.67 -13.28
C LEU A 154 1.35 1.62 -14.57
N LYS A 155 2.66 1.91 -14.51
CA LYS A 155 3.55 1.74 -15.67
C LYS A 155 3.67 0.27 -16.12
N ILE A 156 3.77 -0.66 -15.17
CA ILE A 156 3.79 -2.10 -15.47
C ILE A 156 2.47 -2.50 -16.16
N ILE A 157 1.34 -2.03 -15.65
CA ILE A 157 0.03 -2.28 -16.27
C ILE A 157 0.00 -1.77 -17.71
N GLU A 158 0.45 -0.54 -17.97
CA GLU A 158 0.47 0.05 -19.31
C GLU A 158 1.32 -0.76 -20.31
N ILE A 159 2.48 -1.27 -19.88
CA ILE A 159 3.30 -2.12 -20.75
C ILE A 159 2.66 -3.49 -20.95
N THR A 160 2.03 -4.07 -19.92
CA THR A 160 1.30 -5.34 -20.04
C THR A 160 0.09 -5.21 -20.96
N GLU A 161 -0.65 -4.09 -20.94
CA GLU A 161 -1.75 -3.82 -21.88
C GLU A 161 -1.24 -3.84 -23.33
N LYS A 162 -0.07 -3.24 -23.59
CA LYS A 162 0.56 -3.27 -24.93
C LYS A 162 1.00 -4.68 -25.31
N SER A 163 1.61 -5.43 -24.38
CA SER A 163 2.02 -6.82 -24.61
C SER A 163 0.81 -7.71 -24.93
N LEU A 164 -0.29 -7.59 -24.18
CA LEU A 164 -1.53 -8.33 -24.44
C LEU A 164 -2.11 -7.98 -25.80
N ALA A 165 -2.14 -6.71 -26.20
CA ALA A 165 -2.58 -6.33 -27.54
C ALA A 165 -1.71 -6.95 -28.63
N ASN A 166 -0.39 -6.99 -28.42
CA ASN A 166 0.54 -7.62 -29.35
C ASN A 166 0.37 -9.15 -29.42
N GLU A 167 0.17 -9.81 -28.28
CA GLU A 167 -0.14 -11.24 -28.19
C GLU A 167 -1.44 -11.59 -28.91
N GLU A 168 -2.45 -10.71 -28.88
CA GLU A 168 -3.71 -10.91 -29.61
C GLU A 168 -3.45 -10.99 -31.13
N GLU A 169 -2.59 -10.11 -31.65
CA GLU A 169 -2.20 -10.11 -33.07
C GLU A 169 -1.38 -11.36 -33.45
N VAL A 170 -0.54 -11.86 -32.53
CA VAL A 170 0.13 -13.16 -32.67
C VAL A 170 -0.90 -14.28 -32.78
N LEU A 171 -1.86 -14.35 -31.86
CA LEU A 171 -2.90 -15.40 -31.85
C LEU A 171 -3.77 -15.37 -33.13
N LYS A 172 -4.11 -14.18 -33.65
CA LYS A 172 -4.81 -14.02 -34.94
C LYS A 172 -3.97 -14.51 -36.12
N SER A 173 -2.67 -14.24 -36.11
CA SER A 173 -1.74 -14.69 -37.16
C SER A 173 -1.60 -16.22 -37.16
N VAL A 174 -1.50 -16.82 -35.97
CA VAL A 174 -1.47 -18.27 -35.77
C VAL A 174 -2.75 -18.93 -36.30
N GLU A 175 -3.92 -18.39 -35.95
CA GLU A 175 -5.21 -18.92 -36.41
C GLU A 175 -5.37 -18.85 -37.93
N SER A 176 -4.93 -17.73 -38.53
CA SER A 176 -4.99 -17.51 -39.98
C SER A 176 -3.85 -18.17 -40.75
N LYS A 177 -2.95 -18.92 -40.08
CA LYS A 177 -1.75 -19.55 -40.65
C LYS A 177 -0.88 -18.57 -41.44
N LYS A 178 -0.85 -17.31 -41.02
CA LYS A 178 0.01 -16.28 -41.60
C LYS A 178 1.36 -16.26 -40.91
N GLU A 179 2.41 -16.02 -41.67
CA GLU A 179 3.72 -15.71 -41.09
C GLU A 179 3.64 -14.45 -40.22
N PHE A 180 4.39 -14.44 -39.14
CA PHE A 180 4.53 -13.26 -38.32
C PHE A 180 5.27 -12.17 -39.11
N SER A 181 4.77 -10.95 -39.03
CA SER A 181 5.51 -9.82 -39.59
C SER A 181 6.73 -9.54 -38.71
N ARG A 182 7.85 -9.18 -39.34
CA ARG A 182 9.07 -8.75 -38.63
C ARG A 182 8.79 -7.64 -37.59
N LYS A 183 7.87 -6.72 -37.92
CA LYS A 183 7.43 -5.67 -37.01
C LYS A 183 6.83 -6.23 -35.71
N LEU A 184 6.01 -7.28 -35.81
CA LEU A 184 5.37 -7.93 -34.65
C LEU A 184 6.43 -8.55 -33.72
N GLU A 185 7.47 -9.18 -34.29
CA GLU A 185 8.58 -9.76 -33.54
C GLU A 185 9.47 -8.68 -32.88
N ASP A 186 9.76 -7.60 -33.61
CA ASP A 186 10.51 -6.45 -33.11
C ASP A 186 9.76 -5.77 -31.94
N ASP A 187 8.43 -5.60 -32.08
CA ASP A 187 7.57 -5.04 -31.04
C ASP A 187 7.53 -5.96 -29.80
N MET A 188 7.45 -7.29 -29.94
CA MET A 188 7.55 -8.23 -28.81
C MET A 188 8.85 -8.06 -28.02
N THR A 189 9.98 -8.09 -28.72
CA THR A 189 11.32 -7.99 -28.11
C THR A 189 11.47 -6.68 -27.36
N LYS A 190 10.98 -5.58 -27.95
CA LYS A 190 11.00 -4.26 -27.32
C LYS A 190 10.15 -4.22 -26.05
N LEU A 191 8.91 -4.71 -26.12
CA LEU A 191 7.98 -4.72 -24.99
C LEU A 191 8.52 -5.57 -23.83
N GLU A 192 9.16 -6.71 -24.13
CA GLU A 192 9.84 -7.54 -23.13
C GLU A 192 10.98 -6.78 -22.43
N GLY A 193 11.83 -6.09 -23.18
CA GLY A 193 12.91 -5.27 -22.62
C GLY A 193 12.39 -4.12 -21.73
N GLU A 194 11.34 -3.43 -22.16
CA GLU A 194 10.67 -2.39 -21.36
C GLU A 194 10.05 -2.97 -20.09
N PHE A 195 9.39 -4.12 -20.17
CA PHE A 195 8.81 -4.82 -19.03
C PHE A 195 9.86 -5.24 -17.99
N LEU A 196 10.99 -5.80 -18.43
CA LEU A 196 12.09 -6.18 -17.54
C LEU A 196 12.70 -4.97 -16.82
N THR A 197 12.86 -3.86 -17.54
CA THR A 197 13.35 -2.59 -16.97
C THR A 197 12.41 -2.08 -15.89
N LEU A 198 11.11 -2.01 -16.19
CA LEU A 198 10.09 -1.55 -15.24
C LEU A 198 9.93 -2.50 -14.04
N SER A 199 10.05 -3.81 -14.26
CA SER A 199 10.01 -4.81 -13.19
C SER A 199 11.15 -4.63 -12.20
N ASN A 200 12.37 -4.40 -12.69
CA ASN A 200 13.53 -4.11 -11.84
C ASN A 200 13.36 -2.81 -11.04
N GLU A 201 12.85 -1.74 -11.66
CA GLU A 201 12.53 -0.49 -10.95
C GLU A 201 11.46 -0.73 -9.86
N SER A 202 10.44 -1.52 -10.18
CA SER A 202 9.34 -1.81 -9.27
C SER A 202 9.76 -2.68 -8.08
N LEU A 203 10.75 -3.57 -8.25
CA LEU A 203 11.36 -4.34 -7.16
C LEU A 203 12.07 -3.44 -6.15
N GLN A 204 12.82 -2.44 -6.62
CA GLN A 204 13.47 -1.46 -5.75
C GLN A 204 12.45 -0.66 -4.94
N LYS A 205 11.36 -0.22 -5.59
CA LYS A 205 10.27 0.50 -4.94
C LYS A 205 9.52 -0.36 -3.93
N THR A 206 9.31 -1.65 -4.24
CA THR A 206 8.73 -2.62 -3.31
C THR A 206 9.59 -2.74 -2.04
N SER A 207 10.91 -2.78 -2.20
CA SER A 207 11.84 -2.85 -1.06
C SER A 207 11.80 -1.59 -0.19
N ALA A 208 11.78 -0.41 -0.81
CA ALA A 208 11.66 0.87 -0.09
C ALA A 208 10.31 0.99 0.65
N TYR A 209 9.22 0.64 -0.01
CA TYR A 209 7.88 0.54 0.57
C TYR A 209 7.87 -0.38 1.79
N ASN A 210 8.31 -1.63 1.65
CA ASN A 210 8.30 -2.63 2.73
C ASN A 210 9.10 -2.15 3.95
N LYS A 211 10.28 -1.58 3.72
CA LYS A 211 11.11 -1.03 4.80
C LYS A 211 10.38 0.10 5.53
N SER A 212 9.88 1.09 4.80
CA SER A 212 9.20 2.24 5.40
C SER A 212 7.89 1.86 6.12
N TRP A 213 7.17 0.86 5.61
CA TRP A 213 5.98 0.32 6.27
C TRP A 213 6.34 -0.34 7.61
N GLN A 214 7.36 -1.20 7.63
CA GLN A 214 7.81 -1.84 8.87
C GLN A 214 8.27 -0.81 9.91
N GLU A 215 9.03 0.20 9.51
CA GLU A 215 9.49 1.28 10.40
C GLU A 215 8.31 2.06 10.99
N PHE A 216 7.32 2.41 10.18
CA PHE A 216 6.11 3.11 10.63
C PHE A 216 5.30 2.25 11.62
N VAL A 217 4.97 1.01 11.26
CA VAL A 217 4.16 0.11 12.10
C VAL A 217 4.84 -0.21 13.43
N ASN A 218 6.15 -0.44 13.42
CA ASN A 218 6.91 -0.70 14.63
C ASN A 218 6.87 0.50 15.59
N GLU A 219 6.81 1.72 15.08
CA GLU A 219 6.68 2.91 15.92
C GLU A 219 5.23 3.15 16.39
N VAL A 220 4.22 2.78 15.59
CA VAL A 220 2.79 2.83 15.99
C VAL A 220 2.46 1.82 17.10
N LYS A 221 3.12 0.65 17.08
CA LYS A 221 2.88 -0.45 18.03
C LYS A 221 3.62 -0.33 19.36
N LYS A 222 4.61 0.56 19.46
CA LYS A 222 5.33 0.87 20.71
C LYS A 222 4.50 1.76 21.61
#